data_AF-A0A9E0LXH5-F1
#
_entry.id   AF-A0A9E0LXH5-F1
#
_cell.length_a   1.000
_cell.length_b   1.000
_cell.length_c   1.000
_cell.angle_alpha   90.00
_cell.angle_beta   90.00
_cell.angle_gamma   90.00
#
_symmetry.space_group_name_H-M   'P 1'
#
loop_
_entity.id
_entity.type
_entity.pdbx_description
1 polymer ?
#
loop_
_entity_poly.entity_id
_entity_poly.type
_entity_poly.pdbx_seq_one_letter_code
_entity_poly.pdbx_strand_id
1 'polypeptide(L)'
;MSSPKPVTRKRSSPRRILFWAIPIGLAWLGFRLFEPVLVWSREKLFKESPTTSILSHHGTAVGSTSYFAALPEFGLVISVIMNKGQENLEGLTQNATALAEIFAAEVLRR
;
A
#
# COMPACT_ATOMS: atom_id res chain seq x y z
N MET A 1 -47.44 9.27 -43.00
CA MET A 1 -47.07 9.59 -41.61
C MET A 1 -47.26 8.34 -40.77
N SER A 2 -46.17 7.62 -40.45
CA SER A 2 -46.18 6.38 -39.68
C SER A 2 -45.91 6.67 -38.20
N SER A 3 -46.84 6.30 -37.32
CA SER A 3 -46.73 6.51 -35.88
C SER A 3 -45.61 5.66 -35.28
N PRO A 4 -44.77 6.21 -34.39
CA PRO A 4 -43.67 5.47 -33.77
C PRO A 4 -44.21 4.42 -32.79
N LYS A 5 -43.68 3.19 -32.87
CA LYS A 5 -44.04 2.11 -31.94
C LYS A 5 -43.43 2.37 -30.55
N PRO A 6 -44.16 2.05 -29.47
CA PRO A 6 -43.67 2.27 -28.10
C PRO A 6 -42.54 1.31 -27.75
N VAL A 7 -41.46 1.85 -27.19
CA VAL A 7 -40.31 1.10 -26.68
C VAL A 7 -40.66 0.56 -25.29
N THR A 8 -40.83 -0.75 -25.17
CA THR A 8 -41.05 -1.42 -23.88
C THR A 8 -39.72 -1.60 -23.15
N ARG A 9 -39.47 -0.80 -22.12
CA ARG A 9 -38.32 -0.98 -21.21
C ARG A 9 -38.51 -2.26 -20.38
N LYS A 10 -37.72 -3.28 -20.71
CA LYS A 10 -37.63 -4.55 -19.97
C LYS A 10 -37.09 -4.29 -18.55
N ARG A 11 -37.98 -4.25 -17.55
CA ARG A 11 -37.63 -4.16 -16.13
C ARG A 11 -36.82 -5.40 -15.73
N SER A 12 -35.52 -5.22 -15.50
CA SER A 12 -34.65 -6.27 -14.94
C SER A 12 -35.13 -6.61 -13.54
N SER A 13 -35.43 -7.88 -13.28
CA SER A 13 -35.99 -8.33 -12.01
C SER A 13 -34.99 -8.15 -10.86
N PRO A 14 -35.41 -7.62 -9.70
CA PRO A 14 -34.54 -7.29 -8.57
C PRO A 14 -33.91 -8.52 -7.89
N ARG A 15 -34.36 -9.74 -8.24
CA ARG A 15 -33.88 -10.99 -7.63
C ARG A 15 -32.43 -11.34 -8.00
N ARG A 16 -31.90 -10.85 -9.12
CA ARG A 16 -30.51 -11.14 -9.52
C ARG A 16 -29.46 -10.37 -8.71
N ILE A 17 -29.80 -9.21 -8.17
CA ILE A 17 -28.86 -8.38 -7.40
C ILE A 17 -28.59 -8.99 -6.02
N LEU A 18 -29.62 -9.59 -5.42
CA LEU A 18 -29.52 -10.20 -4.08
C LEU A 18 -28.57 -11.41 -4.05
N PHE A 19 -28.47 -12.16 -5.15
CA PHE A 19 -27.56 -13.31 -5.24
C PHE A 19 -26.07 -12.93 -5.18
N TRP A 20 -25.70 -11.72 -5.58
CA TRP A 20 -24.30 -11.26 -5.55
C TRP A 20 -23.92 -10.54 -4.26
N ALA A 21 -24.88 -10.02 -3.50
CA ALA A 21 -24.61 -9.29 -2.27
C ALA A 21 -24.06 -10.20 -1.15
N ILE A 22 -24.52 -11.45 -1.08
CA ILE A 22 -24.13 -12.41 -0.05
C ILE A 22 -22.64 -12.80 -0.12
N PRO A 23 -22.08 -13.26 -1.27
CA PRO A 23 -20.67 -13.61 -1.34
C PRO A 23 -19.74 -12.41 -1.12
N ILE A 24 -20.13 -11.21 -1.55
CA ILE A 24 -19.37 -9.98 -1.31
C ILE A 24 -19.33 -9.65 0.18
N GLY A 25 -20.45 -9.78 0.89
CA GLY A 25 -20.51 -9.57 2.33
C GLY A 25 -19.64 -10.57 3.10
N LEU A 26 -19.65 -11.85 2.71
CA LEU A 26 -18.81 -12.88 3.32
C LEU A 26 -17.32 -12.65 3.07
N ALA A 27 -16.93 -12.26 1.85
CA ALA A 27 -15.56 -11.92 1.52
C ALA A 27 -15.06 -10.70 2.33
N TRP A 28 -15.89 -9.67 2.46
CA TRP A 28 -15.56 -8.48 3.25
C TRP A 28 -15.40 -8.81 4.74
N LEU A 29 -16.28 -9.65 5.30
CA LEU A 29 -16.19 -10.09 6.69
C LEU A 29 -14.93 -10.94 6.94
N GLY A 30 -14.60 -11.85 6.03
CA GLY A 30 -13.35 -12.63 6.08
C GLY A 30 -12.10 -11.75 6.05
N PHE A 31 -12.10 -10.73 5.19
CA PHE A 31 -11.03 -9.73 5.13
C PHE A 31 -10.88 -8.97 6.46
N ARG A 32 -11.97 -8.49 7.05
CA ARG A 32 -11.98 -7.79 8.34
C ARG A 32 -11.46 -8.64 9.50
N LEU A 33 -11.74 -9.94 9.49
CA LEU A 33 -11.21 -10.86 10.50
C LEU A 33 -9.70 -11.13 10.33
N PHE A 34 -9.16 -10.93 9.13
CA PHE A 34 -7.74 -11.10 8.84
C PHE A 34 -6.89 -9.83 9.08
N GLU A 35 -7.49 -8.64 9.13
CA GLU A 35 -6.78 -7.39 9.48
C GLU A 35 -5.93 -7.50 10.77
N PRO A 36 -6.44 -7.99 11.92
CA PRO A 36 -5.66 -8.02 13.16
C PRO A 36 -4.45 -8.96 13.08
N VAL A 37 -4.52 -10.07 12.33
CA VAL A 37 -3.40 -11.00 12.18
C VAL A 37 -2.25 -10.38 11.38
N LEU A 38 -2.58 -9.61 10.34
CA LEU A 38 -1.57 -8.90 9.54
C LEU A 38 -0.92 -7.74 10.32
N VAL A 39 -1.70 -7.02 11.12
CA VAL A 39 -1.20 -5.90 11.94
C VAL A 39 -0.31 -6.42 13.09
N TRP A 40 -0.70 -7.50 13.76
CA TRP A 40 0.10 -8.05 14.87
C TRP A 40 1.43 -8.66 14.43
N SER A 41 1.52 -9.19 13.21
CA SER A 41 2.77 -9.70 12.66
C SER A 41 3.80 -8.58 12.45
N ARG A 42 3.35 -7.39 12.01
CA ARG A 42 4.23 -6.22 11.88
C ARG A 42 4.74 -5.74 13.23
N GLU A 43 3.87 -5.59 14.23
CA GLU A 43 4.30 -5.07 15.54
C GLU A 43 5.36 -5.95 16.21
N LYS A 44 5.25 -7.27 16.13
CA LYS A 44 6.21 -8.18 16.76
C LYS A 44 7.59 -8.18 16.10
N LEU A 45 7.66 -7.97 14.79
CA LEU A 45 8.94 -7.85 14.06
C LEU A 45 9.74 -6.61 14.46
N PHE A 46 9.08 -5.54 14.89
CA PHE A 46 9.73 -4.24 15.15
C PHE A 46 9.81 -3.87 16.63
N LYS A 47 9.09 -4.54 17.54
CA LYS A 47 9.20 -4.28 18.98
C LYS A 47 10.49 -4.84 19.60
N GLU A 48 11.13 -5.80 18.94
CA GLU A 48 12.39 -6.41 19.39
C GLU A 48 13.58 -6.10 18.48
N SER A 49 13.40 -5.30 17.41
CA SER A 49 14.54 -4.87 16.62
C SER A 49 15.42 -3.93 17.46
N PRO A 50 16.70 -4.26 17.68
CA PRO A 50 17.64 -3.33 18.28
C PRO A 50 17.56 -2.01 17.51
N THR A 51 17.68 -0.89 18.21
CA THR A 51 17.52 0.46 17.68
C THR A 51 18.43 0.65 16.47
N THR A 52 17.91 0.34 15.29
CA THR A 52 18.74 0.15 14.12
C THR A 52 19.20 1.52 13.70
N SER A 53 20.50 1.75 13.66
CA SER A 53 21.00 3.07 13.28
C SER A 53 20.74 3.31 11.79
N ILE A 54 19.68 4.06 11.47
CA ILE A 54 19.38 4.49 10.11
C ILE A 54 20.13 5.80 9.86
N LEU A 55 21.08 5.77 8.93
CA LEU A 55 21.77 6.97 8.46
C LEU A 55 21.08 7.45 7.18
N SER A 56 20.32 8.54 7.27
CA SER A 56 19.58 9.07 6.13
C SER A 56 20.01 10.48 5.73
N HIS A 57 19.92 10.77 4.43
CA HIS A 57 20.13 12.10 3.85
C HIS A 57 19.08 12.35 2.77
N HIS A 58 18.61 13.60 2.71
CA HIS A 58 17.62 14.05 1.73
C HIS A 58 18.22 15.15 0.86
N GLY A 59 17.99 15.05 -0.45
CA GLY A 59 18.40 16.08 -1.40
C GLY A 59 17.23 16.56 -2.21
N THR A 60 17.00 17.87 -2.24
CA THR A 60 16.00 18.50 -3.10
C THR A 60 16.69 19.40 -4.12
N ALA A 61 16.27 19.32 -5.37
CA ALA A 61 16.65 20.21 -6.46
C ALA A 61 15.39 20.65 -7.20
N VAL A 62 15.47 21.72 -8.00
CA VAL A 62 14.33 22.19 -8.79
C VAL A 62 13.89 21.06 -9.73
N GLY A 63 12.67 20.54 -9.50
CA GLY A 63 12.12 19.44 -10.28
C GLY A 63 12.55 18.03 -9.86
N SER A 64 13.36 17.86 -8.80
CA SER A 64 13.83 16.53 -8.37
C SER A 64 13.94 16.39 -6.86
N THR A 65 13.60 15.22 -6.33
CA THR A 65 13.79 14.86 -4.92
C THR A 65 14.54 13.54 -4.83
N SER A 66 15.46 13.44 -3.88
CA SER A 66 16.23 12.23 -3.59
C SER A 66 16.19 11.89 -2.11
N TYR A 67 16.15 10.60 -1.82
CA TYR A 67 16.27 10.03 -0.50
C TYR A 67 17.38 8.98 -0.51
N PHE A 68 18.26 9.06 0.47
CA PHE A 68 19.31 8.09 0.69
C PHE A 68 19.23 7.59 2.13
N ALA A 69 19.28 6.28 2.33
CA ALA A 69 19.38 5.67 3.65
C ALA A 69 20.32 4.47 3.63
N ALA A 70 21.20 4.41 4.63
CA ALA A 70 22.03 3.24 4.91
C ALA A 70 21.52 2.56 6.20
N LEU A 71 21.39 1.24 6.14
CA LEU A 71 21.05 0.38 7.26
C LEU A 71 22.22 -0.61 7.45
N PRO A 72 23.28 -0.22 8.18
CA PRO A 72 24.52 -0.99 8.27
C PRO A 72 24.32 -2.39 8.86
N GLU A 73 23.40 -2.52 9.82
CA GLU A 73 23.08 -3.79 10.50
C GLU A 73 22.53 -4.84 9.54
N PHE A 74 21.91 -4.42 8.43
CA PHE A 74 21.40 -5.31 7.39
C PHE A 74 22.29 -5.35 6.14
N GLY A 75 23.41 -4.61 6.13
CA GLY A 75 24.22 -4.44 4.92
C GLY A 75 23.45 -3.84 3.75
N LEU A 76 22.41 -3.03 4.03
CA LEU A 76 21.47 -2.52 3.03
C LEU A 76 21.66 -1.02 2.81
N VAL A 77 21.61 -0.59 1.55
CA VAL A 77 21.60 0.82 1.16
C VAL A 77 20.48 1.07 0.18
N ILE A 78 19.74 2.16 0.39
CA ILE A 78 18.58 2.54 -0.40
C ILE A 78 18.81 3.94 -0.95
N SER A 79 18.65 4.08 -2.25
CA SER A 79 18.64 5.37 -2.95
C SER A 79 17.40 5.46 -3.81
N VAL A 80 16.54 6.43 -3.50
CA VAL A 80 15.33 6.72 -4.27
C VAL A 80 15.48 8.11 -4.87
N ILE A 81 15.28 8.22 -6.18
CA ILE A 81 15.35 9.48 -6.92
C ILE A 81 14.05 9.65 -7.69
N MET A 82 13.46 10.83 -7.64
CA MET A 82 12.24 11.19 -8.34
C MET A 82 12.48 12.43 -9.20
N ASN A 83 12.07 12.38 -10.47
CA ASN A 83 12.03 13.55 -11.36
C ASN A 83 10.78 14.41 -11.12
N LYS A 84 10.48 14.65 -9.84
CA LYS A 84 9.44 15.57 -9.40
C LYS A 84 9.85 16.13 -8.04
N GLY A 85 10.00 17.44 -7.97
CA GLY A 85 10.18 18.13 -6.71
C GLY A 85 8.95 17.95 -5.83
N GLN A 86 9.14 17.74 -4.53
CA GLN A 86 8.06 17.69 -3.55
C GLN A 86 8.24 18.82 -2.55
N GLU A 87 7.12 19.40 -2.13
CA GLU A 87 7.09 20.41 -1.07
C GLU A 87 7.24 19.77 0.32
N ASN A 88 6.87 18.49 0.45
CA ASN A 88 7.01 17.73 1.69
C ASN A 88 7.85 16.45 1.45
N LEU A 89 8.93 16.32 2.23
CA LEU A 89 9.83 15.17 2.23
C LEU A 89 9.25 13.92 2.91
N GLU A 90 8.30 14.07 3.85
CA GLU A 90 7.75 12.95 4.61
C GLU A 90 7.12 11.86 3.72
N GLY A 91 6.46 12.26 2.64
CA GLY A 91 5.83 11.31 1.72
C GLY A 91 6.84 10.39 1.04
N LEU A 92 8.03 10.91 0.68
CA LEU A 92 9.09 10.09 0.08
C LEU A 92 9.75 9.21 1.14
N THR A 93 10.01 9.75 2.33
CA THR A 93 10.63 9.03 3.44
C THR A 93 9.80 7.81 3.84
N GLN A 94 8.49 7.97 4.05
CA GLN A 94 7.61 6.87 4.47
C GLN A 94 7.62 5.71 3.47
N ASN A 95 7.51 6.02 2.18
CA ASN A 95 7.51 5.00 1.13
C ASN A 95 8.87 4.31 0.98
N ALA A 96 9.95 5.08 1.07
CA ALA A 96 11.30 4.52 0.98
C ALA A 96 11.66 3.67 2.22
N THR A 97 11.20 4.05 3.41
CA THR A 97 11.34 3.25 4.63
C THR A 97 10.54 1.96 4.55
N ALA A 98 9.31 1.99 4.03
CA ALA A 98 8.52 0.78 3.83
C ALA A 98 9.22 -0.23 2.88
N LEU A 99 9.92 0.27 1.84
CA LEU A 99 10.77 -0.58 1.01
C LEU A 99 11.95 -1.16 1.80
N ALA A 100 12.60 -0.34 2.63
CA ALA A 100 13.70 -0.79 3.49
C ALA A 100 13.30 -1.94 4.39
N GLU A 101 12.13 -1.82 5.03
CA GLU A 101 11.58 -2.82 5.93
C GLU A 101 11.34 -4.17 5.23
N ILE A 102 10.86 -4.15 3.99
CA ILE A 102 10.62 -5.38 3.21
C ILE A 102 11.94 -6.11 2.94
N PHE A 103 12.99 -5.38 2.55
CA PHE A 103 14.31 -5.99 2.29
C PHE A 103 15.00 -6.44 3.57
N ALA A 104 14.93 -5.65 4.65
CA ALA A 104 15.48 -6.03 5.95
C ALA A 104 14.83 -7.31 6.49
N ALA A 105 13.50 -7.43 6.37
CA ALA A 105 12.78 -8.63 6.77
C ALA A 105 13.20 -9.88 5.97
N GLU A 106 13.54 -9.72 4.69
CA GLU A 106 14.05 -10.82 3.86
C GLU A 106 15.48 -11.22 4.24
N VAL A 107 16.35 -10.26 4.58
CA VAL A 107 17.71 -10.54 5.08
C VAL A 107 17.64 -11.35 6.39
N LEU A 108 16.72 -11.00 7.29
CA LEU A 108 16.51 -11.72 8.56
C LEU A 108 15.96 -13.14 8.41
N ARG A 109 15.40 -13.51 7.25
CA ARG A 109 14.88 -14.86 6.99
C ARG A 109 15.95 -15.84 6.50
N ARG A 110 17.09 -15.33 6.04
CA ARG A 110 18.21 -16.12 5.53
C ARG A 110 19.13 -16.53 6.66
#